data_AF-A0A7C1KBZ4-F1
#
_entry.id   AF-A0A7C1KBZ4-F1
#
_cell.length_a   1.000
_cell.length_b   1.000
_cell.length_c   1.000
_cell.angle_alpha   90.00
_cell.angle_beta   90.00
_cell.angle_gamma   90.00
#
_symmetry.space_group_name_H-M   'P 1'
#
loop_
_entity.id
_entity.type
_entity.pdbx_description
1 polymer ?
#
loop_
_entity_poly.entity_id
_entity_poly.type
_entity_poly.pdbx_seq_one_letter_code
_entity_poly.pdbx_strand_id
1 'polypeptide(L)'
;MPELCVDTRTIGGAFSVDECARRIIHYRFAENVCMTTAAAWAPTSPTVKVKFALGEHCYHDSMHSFWLGQRLPELRVMEGADLSAPPTLRSSTKAEPPNEAFVAFCEAMQSADDELLRIVGLYRVLKTHLAVYYRHHLAVTDPICDAPTVRILRHILLEEEEHLKWGQAMYEELADTPEKRRAALAWQMHLEDLLIRSGGVTGGR
;
A
#
# COMPACT_ATOMS: atom_id res chain seq x y z
N MET A 1 -0.58 17.26 -43.78
CA MET A 1 0.40 16.63 -42.85
C MET A 1 -0.37 15.68 -41.97
N PRO A 2 0.06 14.43 -41.74
CA PRO A 2 -0.62 13.55 -40.80
C PRO A 2 -0.51 14.14 -39.38
N GLU A 3 -1.56 13.97 -38.58
CA GLU A 3 -1.52 14.30 -37.17
C GLU A 3 -0.48 13.42 -36.47
N LEU A 4 0.54 14.05 -35.88
CA LEU A 4 1.66 13.34 -35.23
C LEU A 4 1.36 13.01 -33.76
N CYS A 5 0.48 13.78 -33.11
CA CYS A 5 0.12 13.63 -31.71
C CYS A 5 -1.34 13.22 -31.62
N VAL A 6 -1.60 11.92 -31.55
CA VAL A 6 -2.95 11.38 -31.38
C VAL A 6 -3.18 11.13 -29.89
N ASP A 7 -4.08 11.89 -29.28
CA ASP A 7 -4.50 11.64 -27.90
C ASP A 7 -5.47 10.45 -27.87
N THR A 8 -5.07 9.38 -27.19
CA THR A 8 -5.84 8.13 -27.08
C THR A 8 -6.63 8.03 -25.78
N ARG A 9 -6.53 9.04 -24.91
CA ARG A 9 -7.22 9.04 -23.62
C ARG A 9 -8.72 9.25 -23.82
N THR A 10 -9.50 8.62 -22.95
CA THR A 10 -10.96 8.76 -22.91
C THR A 10 -11.38 9.26 -21.53
N ILE A 11 -12.45 10.07 -21.50
CA ILE A 11 -13.11 10.49 -20.26
C ILE A 11 -14.06 9.37 -19.83
N GLY A 12 -14.17 9.15 -18.53
CA GLY A 12 -14.91 8.06 -17.92
C GLY A 12 -13.97 7.07 -17.23
N GLY A 13 -14.46 6.48 -16.15
CA GLY A 13 -13.75 5.48 -15.36
C GLY A 13 -14.75 4.75 -14.46
N ALA A 14 -14.31 3.69 -13.81
CA ALA A 14 -15.16 2.86 -12.95
C ALA A 14 -15.52 3.54 -11.61
N PHE A 15 -14.80 4.61 -11.22
CA PHE A 15 -14.94 5.23 -9.90
C PHE A 15 -15.49 6.64 -9.97
N SER A 16 -16.43 6.94 -9.08
CA SER A 16 -16.82 8.32 -8.78
C SER A 16 -15.74 9.01 -7.95
N VAL A 17 -15.83 10.34 -7.81
CA VAL A 17 -14.95 11.12 -6.92
C VAL A 17 -15.00 10.59 -5.48
N ASP A 18 -16.20 10.27 -4.99
CA ASP A 18 -16.39 9.76 -3.62
C ASP A 18 -15.79 8.36 -3.45
N GLU A 19 -15.89 7.51 -4.47
CA GLU A 19 -15.29 6.17 -4.45
C GLU A 19 -13.75 6.26 -4.52
N CYS A 20 -13.21 7.15 -5.34
CA CYS A 20 -11.76 7.44 -5.32
C CYS A 20 -11.32 7.94 -3.94
N ALA A 21 -12.05 8.88 -3.34
CA ALA A 21 -11.74 9.40 -2.02
C ALA A 21 -11.71 8.28 -0.96
N ARG A 22 -12.73 7.42 -0.94
CA ARG A 22 -12.81 6.28 -0.03
C ARG A 22 -11.61 5.33 -0.18
N ARG A 23 -11.25 5.00 -1.42
CA ARG A 23 -10.07 4.16 -1.71
C ARG A 23 -8.77 4.79 -1.24
N ILE A 24 -8.57 6.09 -1.49
CA ILE A 24 -7.36 6.81 -1.06
C ILE A 24 -7.24 6.86 0.47
N ILE A 25 -8.36 7.01 1.21
CA ILE A 25 -8.38 6.92 2.67
C ILE A 25 -7.86 5.54 3.13
N HIS A 26 -8.33 4.46 2.52
CA HIS A 26 -7.94 3.10 2.90
C HIS A 26 -6.51 2.76 2.47
N TYR A 27 -6.09 3.15 1.27
CA TYR A 27 -4.71 2.99 0.81
C TYR A 27 -3.77 3.69 1.76
N ARG A 28 -4.08 4.92 2.16
CA ARG A 28 -3.28 5.65 3.12
C ARG A 28 -3.21 4.98 4.49
N PHE A 29 -4.33 4.44 4.97
CA PHE A 29 -4.33 3.64 6.19
C PHE A 29 -3.36 2.45 6.07
N ALA A 30 -3.40 1.73 4.96
CA ALA A 30 -2.52 0.59 4.73
C ALA A 30 -1.04 1.01 4.57
N GLU A 31 -0.73 2.13 3.91
CA GLU A 31 0.63 2.69 3.87
C GLU A 31 1.13 3.08 5.28
N ASN A 32 0.27 3.66 6.13
CA ASN A 32 0.60 3.92 7.52
C ASN A 32 0.88 2.62 8.31
N VAL A 33 0.14 1.55 8.03
CA VAL A 33 0.41 0.22 8.60
C VAL A 33 1.77 -0.28 8.13
N CYS A 34 2.10 -0.21 6.83
CA CYS A 34 3.41 -0.59 6.30
C CYS A 34 4.54 0.19 6.99
N MET A 35 4.42 1.52 7.02
CA MET A 35 5.38 2.44 7.64
C MET A 35 5.63 2.09 9.12
N THR A 36 4.56 2.02 9.92
CA THR A 36 4.67 1.75 11.37
C THR A 36 5.16 0.33 11.67
N THR A 37 4.76 -0.65 10.86
CA THR A 37 5.25 -2.03 10.96
C THR A 37 6.76 -2.09 10.70
N ALA A 38 7.22 -1.47 9.60
CA ALA A 38 8.63 -1.42 9.26
C ALA A 38 9.46 -0.69 10.33
N ALA A 39 8.95 0.45 10.82
CA ALA A 39 9.58 1.19 11.92
C ALA A 39 9.70 0.37 13.21
N ALA A 40 8.66 -0.41 13.57
CA ALA A 40 8.66 -1.25 14.76
C ALA A 40 9.58 -2.47 14.65
N TRP A 41 9.66 -3.08 13.46
CA TRP A 41 10.47 -4.27 13.23
C TRP A 41 11.94 -3.99 12.95
N ALA A 42 12.28 -2.82 12.36
CA ALA A 42 13.66 -2.44 12.07
C ALA A 42 14.61 -2.57 13.29
N PRO A 43 14.31 -2.04 14.50
CA PRO A 43 15.22 -2.17 15.64
C PRO A 43 15.37 -3.60 16.14
N THR A 44 14.34 -4.44 16.03
CA THR A 44 14.33 -5.82 16.55
C THR A 44 14.81 -6.86 15.54
N SER A 45 15.00 -6.49 14.27
CA SER A 45 15.47 -7.40 13.23
C SER A 45 16.94 -7.79 13.46
N PRO A 46 17.27 -9.09 13.59
CA PRO A 46 18.64 -9.55 13.76
C PRO A 46 19.48 -9.42 12.49
N THR A 47 18.86 -9.53 11.31
CA THR A 47 19.58 -9.45 10.04
C THR A 47 19.81 -7.99 9.64
N VAL A 48 21.08 -7.59 9.50
CA VAL A 48 21.44 -6.17 9.25
C VAL A 48 20.83 -5.60 7.96
N LYS A 49 20.81 -6.37 6.87
CA LYS A 49 20.20 -5.93 5.61
C LYS A 49 18.68 -5.78 5.71
N VAL A 50 18.01 -6.59 6.54
CA VAL A 50 16.58 -6.45 6.81
C VAL A 50 16.35 -5.14 7.55
N LYS A 51 17.17 -4.82 8.55
CA LYS A 51 17.12 -3.54 9.25
C LYS A 51 17.29 -2.34 8.31
N PHE A 52 18.26 -2.39 7.40
CA PHE A 52 18.47 -1.30 6.43
C PHE A 52 17.28 -1.14 5.48
N ALA A 53 16.81 -2.23 4.89
CA ALA A 53 15.66 -2.19 3.99
C ALA A 53 14.38 -1.72 4.70
N LEU A 54 14.11 -2.18 5.93
CA LEU A 54 12.96 -1.70 6.69
C LEU A 54 13.04 -0.20 7.00
N GLY A 55 14.24 0.34 7.26
CA GLY A 55 14.43 1.78 7.44
C GLY A 55 14.14 2.58 6.17
N GLU A 56 14.64 2.10 5.02
CA GLU A 56 14.39 2.72 3.72
C GLU A 56 12.92 2.63 3.30
N HIS A 57 12.33 1.43 3.35
CA HIS A 57 10.93 1.22 2.98
C HIS A 57 9.98 1.96 3.93
N CYS A 58 10.31 2.08 5.23
CA CYS A 58 9.56 2.93 6.15
C CYS A 58 9.51 4.40 5.69
N TYR A 59 10.62 4.92 5.15
CA TYR A 59 10.65 6.27 4.61
C TYR A 59 9.78 6.38 3.34
N HIS A 60 9.87 5.41 2.42
CA HIS A 60 9.02 5.38 1.22
C HIS A 60 7.53 5.32 1.59
N ASP A 61 7.13 4.41 2.48
CA ASP A 61 5.75 4.27 2.96
C ASP A 61 5.23 5.57 3.63
N SER A 62 6.11 6.31 4.30
CA SER A 62 5.78 7.64 4.84
C SER A 62 5.49 8.66 3.74
N MET A 63 6.25 8.61 2.65
CA MET A 63 6.07 9.47 1.47
C MET A 63 4.81 9.08 0.71
N HIS A 64 4.53 7.77 0.56
CA HIS A 64 3.29 7.26 -0.01
C HIS A 64 2.08 7.78 0.76
N SER A 65 2.06 7.62 2.09
CA SER A 65 0.99 8.11 2.96
C SER A 65 0.82 9.62 2.87
N PHE A 66 1.92 10.36 2.80
CA PHE A 66 1.91 11.81 2.62
C PHE A 66 1.25 12.21 1.29
N TRP A 67 1.67 11.63 0.17
CA TRP A 67 1.11 11.94 -1.16
C TRP A 67 -0.38 11.58 -1.25
N LEU A 68 -0.79 10.44 -0.70
CA LEU A 68 -2.19 10.06 -0.60
C LEU A 68 -2.98 11.07 0.26
N GLY A 69 -2.40 11.55 1.36
CA GLY A 69 -2.98 12.60 2.20
C GLY A 69 -3.18 13.94 1.50
N GLN A 70 -2.25 14.33 0.61
CA GLN A 70 -2.39 15.55 -0.20
C GLN A 70 -3.51 15.44 -1.23
N ARG A 71 -3.79 14.22 -1.72
CA ARG A 71 -4.87 14.01 -2.69
C ARG A 71 -6.27 14.15 -2.09
N LEU A 72 -6.44 13.88 -0.80
CA LEU A 72 -7.75 13.85 -0.14
C LEU A 72 -8.51 15.19 -0.18
N PRO A 73 -7.92 16.36 0.16
CA PRO A 73 -8.58 17.65 0.01
C PRO A 73 -9.01 17.96 -1.43
N GLU A 74 -8.23 17.56 -2.42
CA GLU A 74 -8.57 17.73 -3.84
C GLU A 74 -9.78 16.87 -4.25
N LEU A 75 -9.99 15.75 -3.56
CA LEU A 75 -11.18 14.89 -3.65
C LEU A 75 -12.30 15.31 -2.69
N ARG A 76 -12.26 16.53 -2.15
CA ARG A 76 -13.26 17.13 -1.24
C ARG A 76 -13.31 16.52 0.17
N VAL A 77 -12.31 15.72 0.55
CA VAL A 77 -12.17 15.23 1.94
C VAL A 77 -11.43 16.29 2.75
N MET A 78 -12.21 17.16 3.40
CA MET A 78 -11.70 18.28 4.20
C MET A 78 -11.50 17.94 5.68
N GLU A 79 -11.98 16.78 6.12
CA GLU A 79 -11.74 16.30 7.48
C GLU A 79 -10.24 16.11 7.73
N GLY A 80 -9.74 16.64 8.84
CA GLY A 80 -8.31 16.61 9.17
C GLY A 80 -7.41 17.39 8.21
N ALA A 81 -7.97 18.21 7.31
CA ALA A 81 -7.19 19.03 6.39
C ALA A 81 -6.54 20.23 7.10
N ASP A 82 -5.26 20.46 6.82
CA ASP A 82 -4.57 21.66 7.27
C ASP A 82 -5.07 22.89 6.46
N LEU A 83 -6.02 23.62 7.05
CA LEU A 83 -6.58 24.83 6.43
C LEU A 83 -5.63 26.02 6.48
N SER A 84 -4.56 25.96 7.29
CA SER A 84 -3.53 27.00 7.35
C SER A 84 -2.56 26.91 6.17
N ALA A 85 -2.35 25.69 5.65
CA ALA A 85 -1.58 25.47 4.44
C ALA A 85 -2.32 26.03 3.20
N PRO A 86 -1.59 26.59 2.22
CA PRO A 86 -2.17 27.00 0.95
C PRO A 86 -2.77 25.78 0.23
N PRO A 87 -3.80 25.95 -0.62
CA PRO A 87 -4.47 24.83 -1.31
C PRO A 87 -3.52 23.89 -2.05
N THR A 88 -2.39 24.39 -2.56
CA THR A 88 -1.37 23.61 -3.28
C THR A 88 -0.51 22.71 -2.40
N LEU A 89 -0.48 22.95 -1.08
CA LEU A 89 0.30 22.16 -0.12
C LEU A 89 -0.59 21.46 0.92
N ARG A 90 -1.91 21.67 0.84
CA ARG A 90 -2.86 21.15 1.81
C ARG A 90 -2.85 19.63 1.80
N SER A 91 -2.81 19.05 2.99
CA SER A 91 -2.93 17.60 3.22
C SER A 91 -3.99 17.35 4.28
N SER A 92 -4.73 16.26 4.15
CA SER A 92 -5.61 15.74 5.20
C SER A 92 -4.84 14.76 6.07
N THR A 93 -5.23 14.57 7.33
CA THR A 93 -4.77 13.47 8.21
C THR A 93 -5.69 12.25 8.21
N LYS A 94 -6.81 12.30 7.47
CA LYS A 94 -7.78 11.20 7.38
C LYS A 94 -7.15 9.93 6.82
N ALA A 95 -7.21 8.86 7.60
CA ALA A 95 -6.80 7.51 7.23
C ALA A 95 -7.60 6.53 8.10
N GLU A 96 -8.36 5.64 7.47
CA GLU A 96 -9.25 4.70 8.17
C GLU A 96 -9.18 3.31 7.53
N PRO A 97 -9.28 2.24 8.32
CA PRO A 97 -9.37 0.90 7.76
C PRO A 97 -10.68 0.72 7.01
N PRO A 98 -10.74 -0.16 5.99
CA PRO A 98 -11.98 -0.48 5.30
C PRO A 98 -13.02 -1.14 6.20
N ASN A 99 -12.59 -1.88 7.24
CA ASN A 99 -13.40 -2.52 8.26
C ASN A 99 -12.51 -3.11 9.37
N GLU A 100 -13.14 -3.56 10.46
CA GLU A 100 -12.47 -4.23 11.59
C GLU A 100 -11.75 -5.53 11.22
N ALA A 101 -12.25 -6.27 10.21
CA ALA A 101 -11.59 -7.51 9.77
C ALA A 101 -10.24 -7.23 9.11
N PHE A 102 -10.08 -6.08 8.43
CA PHE A 102 -8.79 -5.65 7.89
C PHE A 102 -7.84 -5.22 9.01
N VAL A 103 -8.34 -4.61 10.08
CA VAL A 103 -7.54 -4.32 11.29
C VAL A 103 -7.03 -5.61 11.91
N ALA A 104 -7.90 -6.61 12.08
CA ALA A 104 -7.51 -7.92 12.62
C ALA A 104 -6.44 -8.63 11.76
N PHE A 105 -6.51 -8.49 10.43
CA PHE A 105 -5.44 -8.93 9.53
C PHE A 105 -4.12 -8.21 9.80
N CYS A 106 -4.14 -6.87 9.92
CA CYS A 106 -2.94 -6.08 10.21
C CYS A 106 -2.32 -6.46 11.56
N GLU A 107 -3.14 -6.65 12.60
CA GLU A 107 -2.69 -7.08 13.93
C GLU A 107 -2.07 -8.47 13.89
N ALA A 108 -2.71 -9.43 13.22
CA ALA A 108 -2.16 -10.77 13.04
C ALA A 108 -0.80 -10.72 12.34
N MET A 109 -0.67 -9.95 11.25
CA MET A 109 0.59 -9.74 10.55
C MET A 109 1.67 -9.15 11.47
N GLN A 110 1.33 -8.10 12.23
CA GLN A 110 2.25 -7.38 13.12
C GLN A 110 2.71 -8.21 14.33
N SER A 111 1.92 -9.20 14.74
CA SER A 111 2.22 -10.11 15.85
C SER A 111 3.34 -11.13 15.58
N ALA A 112 3.84 -11.21 14.34
CA ALA A 112 4.92 -12.13 13.99
C ALA A 112 6.24 -11.77 14.69
N ASP A 113 6.79 -12.70 15.47
CA ASP A 113 8.11 -12.55 16.10
C ASP A 113 9.25 -13.04 15.21
N ASP A 114 9.01 -14.06 14.41
CA ASP A 114 10.01 -14.65 13.52
C ASP A 114 10.27 -13.76 12.29
N GLU A 115 11.54 -13.53 11.95
CA GLU A 115 11.95 -12.63 10.87
C GLU A 115 11.43 -13.09 9.49
N LEU A 116 11.42 -14.40 9.20
CA LEU A 116 10.88 -14.91 7.94
C LEU A 116 9.36 -14.66 7.87
N LEU A 117 8.63 -14.90 8.96
CA LEU A 117 7.19 -14.67 9.01
C LEU A 117 6.82 -13.18 8.86
N ARG A 118 7.65 -12.28 9.40
CA ARG A 118 7.54 -10.83 9.17
C ARG A 118 7.70 -10.46 7.69
N ILE A 119 8.74 -10.97 7.04
CA ILE A 119 8.97 -10.76 5.59
C ILE A 119 7.78 -11.27 4.77
N VAL A 120 7.27 -12.46 5.09
CA VAL A 120 6.10 -13.02 4.43
C VAL A 120 4.88 -12.11 4.57
N GLY A 121 4.56 -11.70 5.80
CA GLY A 121 3.37 -10.89 6.05
C GLY A 121 3.41 -9.53 5.33
N LEU A 122 4.52 -8.80 5.48
CA LEU A 122 4.63 -7.46 4.91
C LEU A 122 4.77 -7.48 3.39
N TYR A 123 5.69 -8.27 2.83
CA TYR A 123 6.02 -8.21 1.40
C TYR A 123 5.17 -9.16 0.56
N ARG A 124 4.98 -10.41 0.99
CA ARG A 124 4.24 -11.40 0.19
C ARG A 124 2.72 -11.31 0.33
N VAL A 125 2.22 -10.65 1.38
CA VAL A 125 0.77 -10.48 1.60
C VAL A 125 0.35 -9.02 1.47
N LEU A 126 0.66 -8.15 2.45
CA LEU A 126 0.12 -6.78 2.46
C LEU A 126 0.58 -5.93 1.27
N LYS A 127 1.89 -5.76 1.06
CA LYS A 127 2.41 -4.96 -0.06
C LYS A 127 2.06 -5.55 -1.42
N THR A 128 2.04 -6.88 -1.54
CA THR A 128 1.60 -7.57 -2.77
C THR A 128 0.14 -7.22 -3.08
N HIS A 129 -0.73 -7.26 -2.06
CA HIS A 129 -2.13 -6.85 -2.17
C HIS A 129 -2.27 -5.38 -2.58
N LEU A 130 -1.51 -4.47 -1.96
CA LEU A 130 -1.51 -3.06 -2.33
C LEU A 130 -1.09 -2.84 -3.79
N ALA A 131 0.01 -3.47 -4.23
CA ALA A 131 0.46 -3.36 -5.62
C ALA A 131 -0.59 -3.88 -6.62
N VAL A 132 -1.32 -4.96 -6.30
CA VAL A 132 -2.44 -5.44 -7.12
C VAL A 132 -3.55 -4.40 -7.22
N TYR A 133 -3.95 -3.80 -6.09
CA TYR A 133 -5.03 -2.81 -6.06
C TYR A 133 -4.62 -1.46 -6.67
N TYR A 134 -3.36 -1.06 -6.56
CA TYR A 134 -2.84 0.12 -7.26
C TYR A 134 -2.86 -0.09 -8.78
N ARG A 135 -2.42 -1.27 -9.27
CA ARG A 135 -2.54 -1.62 -10.70
C ARG A 135 -4.00 -1.64 -11.15
N HIS A 136 -4.89 -2.22 -10.36
CA HIS A 136 -6.32 -2.23 -10.68
C HIS A 136 -6.89 -0.82 -10.75
N HIS A 137 -6.62 0.04 -9.76
CA HIS A 137 -7.06 1.43 -9.75
C HIS A 137 -6.57 2.18 -10.99
N LEU A 138 -5.28 2.04 -11.32
CA LEU A 138 -4.68 2.64 -12.51
C LEU A 138 -5.30 2.15 -13.82
N ALA A 139 -5.80 0.91 -13.87
CA ALA A 139 -6.41 0.33 -15.06
C ALA A 139 -7.85 0.78 -15.29
N VAL A 140 -8.58 1.18 -14.24
CA VAL A 140 -10.04 1.43 -14.32
C VAL A 140 -10.46 2.85 -13.98
N THR A 141 -9.61 3.66 -13.34
CA THR A 141 -9.93 5.07 -13.06
C THR A 141 -9.91 5.93 -14.33
N ASP A 142 -10.53 7.10 -14.27
CA ASP A 142 -10.53 8.07 -15.36
C ASP A 142 -9.11 8.66 -15.53
N PRO A 143 -8.44 8.43 -16.68
CA PRO A 143 -7.05 8.84 -16.87
C PRO A 143 -6.88 10.37 -17.07
N ILE A 144 -7.99 11.11 -17.23
CA ILE A 144 -8.00 12.56 -17.45
C ILE A 144 -8.45 13.27 -16.17
N CYS A 145 -9.65 12.94 -15.67
CA CYS A 145 -10.23 13.61 -14.49
C CYS A 145 -9.56 13.19 -13.18
N ASP A 146 -9.05 11.96 -13.08
CA ASP A 146 -8.33 11.45 -11.91
C ASP A 146 -6.81 11.37 -12.16
N ALA A 147 -6.31 12.12 -13.15
CA ALA A 147 -4.89 12.18 -13.52
C ALA A 147 -3.93 12.43 -12.33
N PRO A 148 -4.26 13.27 -11.32
CA PRO A 148 -3.42 13.42 -10.12
C PRO A 148 -3.25 12.10 -9.34
N THR A 149 -4.33 11.34 -9.16
CA THR A 149 -4.27 10.03 -8.49
C THR A 149 -3.47 9.04 -9.33
N VAL A 150 -3.66 9.03 -10.65
CA VAL A 150 -2.87 8.20 -11.58
C VAL A 150 -1.38 8.51 -11.44
N ARG A 151 -1.01 9.79 -11.36
CA ARG A 151 0.37 10.20 -11.14
C ARG A 151 0.91 9.65 -9.82
N ILE A 152 0.20 9.86 -8.71
CA ILE A 152 0.63 9.42 -7.37
C ILE A 152 0.80 7.90 -7.34
N LEU A 153 -0.22 7.14 -7.73
CA LEU A 153 -0.19 5.68 -7.67
C LEU A 153 0.88 5.07 -8.58
N ARG A 154 1.24 5.70 -9.71
CA ARG A 154 2.36 5.24 -10.55
C ARG A 154 3.72 5.37 -9.84
N HIS A 155 3.92 6.40 -9.02
CA HIS A 155 5.19 6.56 -8.28
C HIS A 155 5.25 5.56 -7.13
N ILE A 156 4.17 5.48 -6.34
CA ILE A 156 4.03 4.50 -5.25
C ILE A 156 4.25 3.08 -5.79
N LEU A 157 3.60 2.72 -6.91
CA LEU A 157 3.73 1.38 -7.49
C LEU A 157 5.16 1.06 -7.94
N LEU A 158 5.92 2.05 -8.42
CA LEU A 158 7.32 1.83 -8.80
C LEU A 158 8.15 1.41 -7.59
N GLU A 159 8.02 2.13 -6.48
CA GLU A 159 8.73 1.83 -5.22
C GLU A 159 8.22 0.51 -4.62
N GLU A 160 6.90 0.26 -4.62
CA GLU A 160 6.35 -1.02 -4.16
C GLU A 160 6.84 -2.21 -4.98
N GLU A 161 6.99 -2.09 -6.30
CA GLU A 161 7.55 -3.20 -7.08
C GLU A 161 9.02 -3.50 -6.73
N GLU A 162 9.79 -2.50 -6.33
CA GLU A 162 11.15 -2.68 -5.81
C GLU A 162 11.13 -3.36 -4.43
N HIS A 163 10.24 -2.92 -3.54
CA HIS A 163 10.01 -3.57 -2.24
C HIS A 163 9.65 -5.04 -2.40
N LEU A 164 8.76 -5.37 -3.34
CA LEU A 164 8.33 -6.75 -3.60
C LEU A 164 9.46 -7.63 -4.14
N LYS A 165 10.28 -7.11 -5.06
CA LYS A 165 11.46 -7.83 -5.57
C LYS A 165 12.45 -8.12 -4.45
N TRP A 166 12.73 -7.12 -3.61
CA TRP A 166 13.61 -7.28 -2.47
C TRP A 166 13.04 -8.28 -1.44
N GLY A 167 11.75 -8.15 -1.11
CA GLY A 167 11.07 -9.03 -0.16
C GLY A 167 11.04 -10.48 -0.63
N GLN A 168 10.83 -10.72 -1.93
CA GLN A 168 10.92 -12.06 -2.50
C GLN A 168 12.33 -12.64 -2.41
N ALA A 169 13.37 -11.85 -2.71
CA ALA A 169 14.75 -12.29 -2.56
C ALA A 169 15.09 -12.64 -1.11
N MET A 170 14.65 -11.82 -0.15
CA MET A 170 14.85 -12.12 1.27
C MET A 170 14.05 -13.32 1.76
N TYR A 171 12.85 -13.54 1.24
CA TYR A 171 12.10 -14.76 1.51
C TYR A 171 12.90 -16.00 1.08
N GLU A 172 13.45 -16.01 -0.14
CA GLU A 172 14.20 -17.19 -0.65
C GLU A 172 15.45 -17.48 0.18
N GLU A 173 16.09 -16.44 0.71
CA GLU A 173 17.25 -16.61 1.59
C GLU A 173 16.87 -17.12 2.99
N LEU A 174 15.82 -16.55 3.59
CA LEU A 174 15.43 -16.92 4.96
C LEU A 174 14.70 -18.27 5.00
N ALA A 175 14.01 -18.66 3.92
CA ALA A 175 13.34 -19.95 3.75
C ALA A 175 14.28 -21.03 3.20
N ASP A 176 15.51 -21.09 3.72
CA ASP A 176 16.61 -21.97 3.28
C ASP A 176 16.38 -23.47 3.52
N THR A 177 15.46 -23.84 4.42
CA THR A 177 15.09 -25.23 4.69
C THR A 177 13.65 -25.55 4.30
N PRO A 178 13.35 -26.83 3.97
CA PRO A 178 11.97 -27.26 3.73
C PRO A 178 11.03 -26.96 4.89
N GLU A 179 11.50 -27.06 6.14
CA GLU A 179 10.74 -26.79 7.35
C GLU A 179 10.33 -25.31 7.44
N LYS A 180 11.29 -24.40 7.27
CA LYS A 180 11.03 -22.96 7.26
C LYS A 180 10.11 -22.56 6.11
N ARG A 181 10.32 -23.14 4.92
CA ARG A 181 9.49 -22.87 3.75
C ARG A 181 8.04 -23.32 3.97
N ARG A 182 7.82 -24.49 4.60
CA ARG A 182 6.47 -24.95 4.98
C ARG A 182 5.81 -24.01 6.00
N ALA A 183 6.54 -23.59 7.03
CA ALA A 183 6.02 -22.66 8.02
C ALA A 183 5.62 -21.30 7.38
N ALA A 184 6.48 -20.77 6.52
CA ALA A 184 6.23 -19.53 5.80
C ALA A 184 5.00 -19.61 4.87
N LEU A 185 4.83 -20.72 4.14
CA LEU A 185 3.65 -20.94 3.30
C LEU A 185 2.37 -21.07 4.14
N ALA A 186 2.41 -21.80 5.26
CA ALA A 186 1.26 -21.91 6.15
C ALA A 186 0.86 -20.54 6.73
N TRP A 187 1.85 -19.72 7.10
CA TRP A 187 1.62 -18.37 7.57
C TRP A 187 1.05 -17.45 6.49
N GLN A 188 1.61 -17.50 5.28
CA GLN A 188 1.07 -16.75 4.14
C GLN A 188 -0.40 -17.09 3.91
N MET A 189 -0.74 -18.38 3.84
CA MET A 189 -2.12 -18.83 3.63
C MET A 189 -3.07 -18.33 4.72
N HIS A 190 -2.62 -18.35 5.98
CA HIS A 190 -3.41 -17.85 7.10
C HIS A 190 -3.71 -16.34 6.96
N LEU A 191 -2.69 -15.54 6.66
CA LEU A 191 -2.85 -14.10 6.47
C LEU A 191 -3.71 -13.76 5.23
N GLU A 192 -3.54 -14.49 4.14
CA GLU A 192 -4.37 -14.34 2.94
C GLU A 192 -5.85 -14.65 3.21
N ASP A 193 -6.15 -15.68 4.01
CA ASP A 193 -7.53 -15.98 4.42
C ASP A 193 -8.15 -14.85 5.25
N LEU A 194 -7.41 -14.26 6.20
CA LEU A 194 -7.87 -13.08 6.93
C LEU A 194 -8.10 -11.88 5.99
N LEU A 195 -7.16 -11.64 5.08
CA LEU A 195 -7.24 -10.54 4.12
C LEU A 195 -8.44 -10.70 3.17
N ILE A 196 -8.69 -11.91 2.66
CA ILE A 196 -9.86 -12.22 1.82
C ILE A 196 -11.16 -11.98 2.60
N ARG A 197 -11.26 -12.43 3.85
CA ARG A 197 -12.44 -12.22 4.70
C ARG A 197 -12.72 -10.74 4.96
N SER A 198 -11.67 -9.91 5.04
CA SER A 198 -11.83 -8.46 5.16
C SER A 198 -12.27 -7.79 3.85
N GLY A 199 -12.25 -8.50 2.72
CA GLY A 199 -12.43 -7.89 1.40
C GLY A 199 -11.24 -7.04 0.97
N GLY A 200 -10.08 -7.25 1.59
CA GLY A 200 -8.85 -6.51 1.36
C GLY A 200 -8.94 -5.03 1.71
N VAL A 201 -7.96 -4.27 1.25
CA VAL A 201 -7.85 -2.81 1.43
C VAL A 201 -9.10 -2.02 0.95
N THR A 202 -10.00 -2.63 0.18
CA THR A 202 -11.22 -1.96 -0.30
C THR A 202 -12.48 -2.32 0.49
N GLY A 203 -12.42 -3.35 1.33
CA GLY A 203 -13.52 -3.75 2.21
C GLY A 203 -14.61 -4.60 1.58
N GLY A 204 -14.38 -5.21 0.41
CA GLY A 204 -15.29 -6.20 -0.18
C GLY A 204 -16.51 -5.64 -0.92
N ARG A 205 -16.39 -4.43 -1.48
CA ARG A 205 -17.36 -3.87 -2.45
C ARG A 205 -16.67 -3.40 -3.71
#